data_AF-A0A9D7SJ97-F1
#
_entry.id   AF-A0A9D7SJ97-F1
#
_cell.length_a   1.000
_cell.length_b   1.000
_cell.length_c   1.000
_cell.angle_alpha   90.00
_cell.angle_beta   90.00
_cell.angle_gamma   90.00
#
_symmetry.space_group_name_H-M   'P 1'
#
loop_
_entity.id
_entity.type
_entity.pdbx_description
1 polymer ?
#
loop_
_entity_poly.entity_id
_entity_poly.type
_entity_poly.pdbx_seq_one_letter_code
_entity_poly.pdbx_strand_id
1 'polypeptide(L)'
;MAMFGSKKAKPSEGSELVLAYLEDAQRVRATVIALDPKGREIPASLVAVTEERVTLSIQGRVMAEKGEAVSLIFFLDGLRLKAKGRLQELKTGTMILELPTAIELAERRRQPRARLNQREGATAIALTGLFEGIGLTGSIDNISEGGLCLKVGRAMNVKTQGPMHLGPNLISVGEPFMLIKLSKLPKCPLIELAGVATHVASEGGILSVGIAFEAGKSGLLGPVKALVSSRASAIPATVPPKARRLQEPKAEPGEAPIELASPRPVQAKTSEPTPAPEPPPAPSAEPAPAPPAPAPEAQAAAEAPELSARGSALLRMKKRARSILLAMPSGPDRDALAVFLSLDGYGKVRVAATLTELLECLEEAQLVFVDGGVAELQGLALATLIRQRLEAPVLLAEASVDSELVLGAQESGVAQVLVKPYDLDEDFLNLIEGHLGLA
;
A
#
# COMPACT_ATOMS: atom_id res chain seq x y z
N MET A 1 38.17 -56.37 -24.38
CA MET A 1 36.89 -55.98 -23.78
C MET A 1 37.08 -55.81 -22.28
N ALA A 2 37.07 -54.58 -21.78
CA ALA A 2 36.93 -54.28 -20.36
C ALA A 2 35.97 -53.10 -20.26
N MET A 3 34.70 -53.41 -20.00
CA MET A 3 33.60 -52.46 -19.86
C MET A 3 33.77 -51.75 -18.52
N PHE A 4 34.18 -50.48 -18.54
CA PHE A 4 34.16 -49.62 -17.37
C PHE A 4 32.70 -49.35 -16.99
N GLY A 5 32.23 -50.02 -15.94
CA GLY A 5 30.98 -49.68 -15.27
C GLY A 5 31.13 -48.33 -14.57
N SER A 6 30.48 -47.32 -15.13
CA SER A 6 30.28 -46.01 -14.50
C SER A 6 29.53 -46.21 -13.18
N LYS A 7 30.26 -46.20 -12.06
CA LYS A 7 29.66 -46.15 -10.72
C LYS A 7 28.82 -44.88 -10.66
N LYS A 8 27.48 -45.03 -10.66
CA LYS A 8 26.56 -43.95 -10.30
C LYS A 8 27.02 -43.41 -8.94
N ALA A 9 27.51 -42.17 -8.95
CA ALA A 9 27.86 -41.47 -7.72
C ALA A 9 26.60 -41.43 -6.85
N LYS A 10 26.73 -41.82 -5.57
CA LYS A 10 25.65 -41.61 -4.61
C LYS A 10 25.29 -40.12 -4.63
N PRO A 11 24.01 -39.75 -4.74
CA PRO A 11 23.61 -38.35 -4.63
C PRO A 11 24.10 -37.84 -3.29
N SER A 12 24.92 -36.79 -3.31
CA SER A 12 25.29 -36.06 -2.10
C SER A 12 24.02 -35.55 -1.40
N GLU A 13 24.00 -35.43 -0.07
CA GLU A 13 22.85 -34.87 0.66
C GLU A 13 22.41 -33.49 0.09
N GLY A 14 23.36 -32.71 -0.44
CA GLY A 14 23.08 -31.45 -1.14
C GLY A 14 22.27 -31.62 -2.43
N SER A 15 22.49 -32.69 -3.20
CA SER A 15 21.75 -32.95 -4.44
C SER A 15 20.31 -33.42 -4.19
N GLU A 16 20.05 -34.17 -3.11
CA GLU A 16 18.68 -34.57 -2.74
C GLU A 16 17.83 -33.37 -2.32
N LEU A 17 18.43 -32.45 -1.56
CA LEU A 17 17.80 -31.19 -1.17
C LEU A 17 17.45 -30.32 -2.39
N VAL A 18 18.40 -30.17 -3.33
CA VAL A 18 18.19 -29.41 -4.57
C VAL A 18 17.03 -30.01 -5.37
N LEU A 19 17.00 -31.34 -5.53
CA LEU A 19 15.92 -32.04 -6.23
C LEU A 19 14.58 -31.80 -5.56
N ALA A 20 14.49 -31.94 -4.24
CA ALA A 20 13.25 -31.70 -3.49
C ALA A 20 12.68 -30.29 -3.75
N TYR A 21 13.54 -29.26 -3.76
CA TYR A 21 13.13 -27.88 -4.01
C TYR A 21 12.72 -27.63 -5.47
N LEU A 22 13.46 -28.17 -6.43
CA LEU A 22 13.17 -27.97 -7.85
C LEU A 22 11.93 -28.76 -8.31
N GLU A 23 11.74 -29.99 -7.83
CA GLU A 23 10.55 -30.81 -8.10
C GLU A 23 9.28 -30.13 -7.53
N ASP A 24 9.34 -29.61 -6.31
CA ASP A 24 8.20 -28.87 -5.74
C ASP A 24 7.97 -27.54 -6.48
N ALA A 25 9.03 -26.81 -6.84
CA ALA A 25 8.91 -25.59 -7.64
C ALA A 25 8.28 -25.84 -9.01
N GLN A 26 8.62 -26.96 -9.66
CA GLN A 26 7.98 -27.41 -10.89
C GLN A 26 6.49 -27.71 -10.66
N ARG A 27 6.15 -28.44 -9.58
CA ARG A 27 4.76 -28.81 -9.26
C ARG A 27 3.88 -27.59 -9.05
N VAL A 28 4.34 -26.61 -8.28
CA VAL A 28 3.55 -25.39 -8.00
C VAL A 28 3.65 -24.34 -9.10
N ARG A 29 4.36 -24.65 -10.20
CA ARG A 29 4.65 -23.72 -11.30
C ARG A 29 5.20 -22.39 -10.78
N ALA A 30 6.19 -22.48 -9.89
CA ALA A 30 6.85 -21.33 -9.30
C ALA A 30 7.42 -20.42 -10.39
N THR A 31 7.40 -19.10 -10.16
CA THR A 31 8.06 -18.13 -11.03
C THR A 31 9.57 -18.34 -10.96
N VAL A 32 10.20 -18.60 -12.11
CA VAL A 32 11.65 -18.80 -12.23
C VAL A 32 12.25 -17.72 -13.12
N ILE A 33 13.40 -17.20 -12.72
CA ILE A 33 14.21 -16.27 -13.50
C ILE A 33 15.57 -16.92 -13.69
N ALA A 34 15.98 -17.08 -14.94
CA ALA A 34 17.34 -17.46 -15.29
C ALA A 34 18.19 -16.20 -15.43
N LEU A 35 19.33 -16.16 -14.76
CA LEU A 35 20.37 -15.16 -14.94
C LEU A 35 21.45 -15.74 -15.84
N ASP A 36 21.64 -15.11 -17.00
CA ASP A 36 22.77 -15.44 -17.88
C ASP A 36 24.11 -15.04 -17.22
N PRO A 37 25.26 -15.46 -17.79
CA PRO A 37 26.59 -15.12 -17.27
C PRO A 37 26.87 -13.61 -17.22
N LYS A 38 26.11 -12.81 -18.00
CA LYS A 38 26.19 -11.35 -18.03
C LYS A 38 25.23 -10.68 -17.06
N GLY A 39 24.49 -11.46 -16.25
CA GLY A 39 23.55 -10.98 -15.24
C GLY A 39 22.20 -10.52 -15.80
N ARG A 40 21.84 -10.86 -17.04
CA ARG A 40 20.53 -10.54 -17.61
C ARG A 40 19.46 -11.49 -17.07
N GLU A 41 18.35 -10.91 -16.62
CA GLU A 41 17.19 -11.64 -16.13
C GLU A 41 16.32 -12.12 -17.31
N ILE A 42 16.10 -13.43 -17.37
CA ILE A 42 15.34 -14.10 -18.41
C ILE A 42 14.21 -14.88 -17.74
N PRO A 43 12.93 -14.51 -17.98
CA PRO A 43 11.81 -15.25 -17.44
C PRO A 43 11.83 -16.69 -17.92
N ALA A 44 11.68 -17.63 -16.99
CA ALA A 44 11.73 -19.06 -17.26
C ALA A 44 10.64 -19.82 -16.50
N SER A 45 10.31 -21.02 -16.99
CA SER A 45 9.46 -21.97 -16.28
C SER A 45 10.11 -23.36 -16.28
N LEU A 46 10.00 -24.06 -15.14
CA LEU A 46 10.51 -25.43 -15.00
C LEU A 46 9.60 -26.40 -15.76
N VAL A 47 10.18 -27.08 -16.76
CA VAL A 47 9.47 -28.06 -17.60
C VAL A 47 9.69 -29.47 -17.08
N ALA A 48 10.94 -29.82 -16.76
CA ALA A 48 11.30 -31.13 -16.23
C ALA A 48 12.50 -31.01 -15.28
N VAL A 49 12.45 -31.75 -14.17
CA VAL A 49 13.54 -31.89 -13.21
C VAL A 49 13.90 -33.36 -13.12
N THR A 50 15.18 -33.68 -13.31
CA THR A 50 15.72 -35.04 -13.23
C THR A 50 17.00 -35.02 -12.40
N GLU A 51 17.52 -36.20 -12.03
CA GLU A 51 18.74 -36.33 -11.21
C GLU A 51 20.00 -35.79 -11.88
N GLU A 52 20.01 -35.66 -13.21
CA GLU A 52 21.18 -35.21 -13.98
C GLU A 52 20.99 -33.80 -14.57
N ARG A 53 19.75 -33.41 -14.87
CA ARG A 53 19.46 -32.18 -15.61
C ARG A 53 18.14 -31.53 -15.24
N VAL A 54 18.10 -30.22 -15.46
CA VAL A 54 16.93 -29.35 -15.29
C VAL A 54 16.60 -28.74 -16.65
N THR A 55 15.38 -28.97 -17.13
CA THR A 55 14.88 -28.42 -18.39
C THR A 55 13.96 -27.24 -18.09
N LEU A 56 14.28 -26.10 -18.71
CA LEU A 56 13.57 -24.84 -18.55
C LEU A 56 13.02 -24.38 -19.90
N SER A 57 11.80 -23.88 -19.91
CA SER A 57 11.26 -23.08 -21.01
C SER A 57 11.57 -21.61 -20.72
N ILE A 58 12.15 -20.92 -21.70
CA ILE A 58 12.64 -19.54 -21.55
C ILE A 58 11.88 -18.59 -22.48
N GLN A 59 11.60 -17.39 -21.99
CA GLN A 59 10.97 -16.31 -22.75
C GLN A 59 11.98 -15.20 -23.01
N GLY A 60 12.82 -15.38 -24.02
CA GLY A 60 13.81 -14.38 -24.42
C GLY A 60 15.06 -14.98 -25.05
N ARG A 61 16.01 -14.11 -25.39
CA ARG A 61 17.34 -14.51 -25.88
C ARG A 61 18.28 -14.72 -24.71
N VAL A 62 18.84 -15.92 -24.60
CA VAL A 62 19.92 -16.23 -23.66
C VAL A 62 21.25 -16.01 -24.38
N MET A 63 22.13 -15.21 -23.76
CA MET A 63 23.50 -14.97 -24.21
C MET A 63 24.45 -15.82 -23.36
N ALA A 64 24.38 -17.13 -23.53
CA ALA A 64 25.22 -18.08 -22.81
C ALA A 64 25.68 -19.22 -23.73
N GLU A 65 26.93 -19.63 -23.58
CA GLU A 65 27.56 -20.74 -24.28
C GLU A 65 27.48 -22.03 -23.47
N LYS A 66 27.61 -23.16 -24.16
CA LYS A 66 27.65 -24.48 -23.52
C LYS A 66 28.82 -24.53 -22.52
N GLY A 67 28.52 -24.93 -21.29
CA GLY A 67 29.46 -25.01 -20.17
C GLY A 67 29.45 -23.80 -19.25
N GLU A 68 28.83 -22.68 -19.65
CA GLU A 68 28.79 -21.48 -18.82
C GLU A 68 27.84 -21.61 -17.63
N ALA A 69 28.16 -20.89 -16.55
CA ALA A 69 27.39 -20.91 -15.32
C ALA A 69 26.15 -20.01 -15.43
N VAL A 70 24.97 -20.59 -15.23
CA VAL A 70 23.68 -19.92 -15.21
C VAL A 70 23.11 -19.99 -13.81
N SER A 71 22.62 -18.86 -13.28
CA SER A 71 21.95 -18.85 -11.97
C SER A 71 20.43 -18.88 -12.14
N LEU A 72 19.75 -19.79 -11.47
CA LEU A 72 18.31 -19.84 -11.36
C LEU A 72 17.90 -19.13 -10.07
N ILE A 73 16.95 -18.21 -10.18
CA ILE A 73 16.29 -17.58 -9.04
C ILE A 73 14.82 -17.99 -9.09
N PHE A 74 14.29 -18.54 -8.01
CA PHE A 74 12.88 -18.91 -7.94
C PHE A 74 12.32 -18.67 -6.55
N PHE A 75 10.99 -18.53 -6.49
CA PHE A 75 10.26 -18.28 -5.26
C PHE A 75 9.45 -19.52 -4.88
N LEU A 76 9.77 -20.14 -3.75
CA LEU A 76 9.06 -21.30 -3.22
C LEU A 76 8.86 -21.16 -1.72
N ASP A 77 7.67 -21.51 -1.21
CA ASP A 77 7.35 -21.48 0.23
C ASP A 77 7.64 -20.11 0.90
N GLY A 78 7.50 -19.02 0.15
CA GLY A 78 7.79 -17.66 0.62
C GLY A 78 9.28 -17.28 0.64
N LEU A 79 10.17 -18.18 0.22
CA LEU A 79 11.62 -17.97 0.17
C LEU A 79 12.08 -17.68 -1.26
N ARG A 80 13.02 -16.74 -1.40
CA ARG A 80 13.79 -16.55 -2.63
C ARG A 80 15.02 -17.44 -2.62
N LEU A 81 15.04 -18.44 -3.48
CA LEU A 81 16.12 -19.41 -3.58
C LEU A 81 16.94 -19.15 -4.84
N LYS A 82 18.25 -19.42 -4.77
CA LYS A 82 19.16 -19.35 -5.90
C LYS A 82 19.89 -20.67 -6.06
N ALA A 83 19.90 -21.21 -7.27
CA ALA A 83 20.66 -22.39 -7.63
C ALA A 83 21.57 -22.06 -8.81
N LYS A 84 22.81 -22.55 -8.82
CA LYS A 84 23.75 -22.35 -9.92
C LYS A 84 23.94 -23.66 -10.68
N GLY A 85 23.66 -23.66 -11.98
CA GLY A 85 23.86 -24.81 -12.85
C GLY A 85 24.74 -24.45 -14.04
N ARG A 86 25.32 -25.44 -14.71
CA ARG A 86 26.05 -25.25 -15.96
C ARG A 86 25.15 -25.52 -17.15
N LEU A 87 25.24 -24.68 -18.18
CA LEU A 87 24.47 -24.84 -19.40
C LEU A 87 24.97 -26.06 -20.20
N GLN A 88 24.12 -27.07 -20.41
CA GLN A 88 24.48 -28.22 -21.24
C GLN A 88 24.03 -28.03 -22.68
N GLU A 89 22.82 -27.52 -22.87
CA GLU A 89 22.23 -27.35 -24.20
C GLU A 89 21.28 -26.15 -24.21
N LEU A 90 21.37 -25.34 -25.26
CA LEU A 90 20.47 -24.22 -25.51
C LEU A 90 19.80 -24.43 -26.86
N LYS A 91 18.48 -24.59 -26.84
CA LYS A 91 17.62 -24.68 -28.02
C LYS A 91 16.69 -23.46 -28.05
N THR A 92 16.08 -23.20 -29.20
CA THR A 92 15.11 -22.10 -29.34
C THR A 92 13.99 -22.24 -28.30
N GLY A 93 13.93 -21.33 -27.33
CA GLY A 93 12.92 -21.34 -26.27
C GLY A 93 13.11 -22.39 -25.17
N THR A 94 14.18 -23.20 -25.20
CA THR A 94 14.44 -24.24 -24.18
C THR A 94 15.90 -24.23 -23.74
N MET A 95 16.11 -24.26 -22.43
CA MET A 95 17.43 -24.28 -21.81
C MET A 95 17.57 -25.53 -20.94
N ILE A 96 18.62 -26.31 -21.15
CA ILE A 96 18.92 -27.52 -20.37
C ILE A 96 20.17 -27.25 -19.56
N LEU A 97 20.01 -27.29 -18.25
CA LEU A 97 21.09 -27.12 -17.28
C LEU A 97 21.42 -28.46 -16.65
N GLU A 98 22.68 -28.63 -16.25
CA GLU A 98 23.07 -29.67 -15.29
C GLU A 98 22.36 -29.42 -13.95
N LEU A 99 22.05 -30.50 -13.21
CA LEU A 99 21.49 -30.37 -11.87
C LEU A 99 22.42 -29.50 -10.98
N PRO A 100 21.92 -28.41 -10.39
CA PRO A 100 22.71 -27.59 -9.48
C PRO A 100 23.23 -28.42 -8.30
N THR A 101 24.50 -28.22 -7.94
CA THR A 101 25.13 -28.95 -6.82
C THR A 101 24.67 -28.46 -5.45
N ALA A 102 24.18 -27.21 -5.37
CA ALA A 102 23.70 -26.60 -4.15
C ALA A 102 22.60 -25.57 -4.45
N ILE A 103 21.77 -25.34 -3.45
CA ILE A 103 20.77 -24.28 -3.41
C ILE A 103 21.09 -23.35 -2.25
N GLU A 104 21.03 -22.05 -2.50
CA GLU A 104 21.34 -21.02 -1.53
C GLU A 104 20.08 -20.17 -1.29
N LEU A 105 19.96 -19.64 -0.08
CA LEU A 105 18.97 -18.62 0.21
C LEU A 105 19.45 -17.30 -0.41
N ALA A 106 18.72 -16.79 -1.40
CA ALA A 106 18.99 -15.50 -2.04
C ALA A 106 18.07 -14.39 -1.49
N GLU A 107 17.56 -14.58 -0.28
CA GLU A 107 16.72 -13.59 0.38
C GLU A 107 17.57 -12.41 0.82
N ARG A 108 17.44 -11.30 0.08
CA ARG A 108 18.12 -10.03 0.39
C ARG A 108 17.43 -9.24 1.50
N ARG A 109 16.24 -9.67 1.93
CA ARG A 109 15.41 -8.94 2.89
C ARG A 109 15.87 -9.24 4.30
N ARG A 110 16.04 -8.19 5.11
CA ARG A 110 16.35 -8.30 6.53
C ARG A 110 15.11 -8.54 7.40
N GLN A 111 13.91 -8.35 6.86
CA GLN A 111 12.65 -8.44 7.60
C GLN A 111 11.58 -9.18 6.78
N PRO A 112 10.76 -10.03 7.43
CA PRO A 112 9.64 -10.72 6.79
C PRO A 112 8.56 -9.72 6.34
N ARG A 113 7.81 -10.09 5.31
CA ARG A 113 6.71 -9.29 4.75
C ARG A 113 5.43 -10.11 4.75
N ALA A 114 4.35 -9.55 5.31
CA ALA A 114 3.01 -10.10 5.14
C ALA A 114 2.45 -9.65 3.79
N ARG A 115 1.96 -10.62 3.00
CA ARG A 115 1.13 -10.32 1.83
C ARG A 115 -0.29 -10.02 2.29
N LEU A 116 -0.92 -9.03 1.65
CA LEU A 116 -2.29 -8.64 1.90
C LEU A 116 -3.12 -8.91 0.65
N ASN A 117 -4.25 -9.59 0.82
CA ASN A 117 -5.16 -9.82 -0.30
C ASN A 117 -6.00 -8.57 -0.54
N GLN A 118 -6.35 -8.31 -1.80
CA GLN A 118 -7.20 -7.17 -2.16
C GLN A 118 -8.58 -7.18 -1.45
N ARG A 119 -9.11 -8.38 -1.16
CA ARG A 119 -10.38 -8.57 -0.43
C ARG A 119 -10.34 -8.03 1.00
N GLU A 120 -9.15 -7.89 1.58
CA GLU A 120 -8.99 -7.36 2.94
C GLU A 120 -9.11 -5.83 2.97
N GLY A 121 -9.07 -5.17 1.81
CA GLY A 121 -9.34 -3.74 1.69
C GLY A 121 -8.27 -2.83 2.29
N ALA A 122 -7.08 -3.35 2.58
CA ALA A 122 -5.96 -2.58 3.11
C ALA A 122 -5.49 -1.52 2.11
N THR A 123 -5.50 -0.26 2.53
CA THR A 123 -5.14 0.88 1.67
C THR A 123 -4.08 1.75 2.33
N ALA A 124 -3.30 2.44 1.49
CA ALA A 124 -2.42 3.50 1.95
C ALA A 124 -2.62 4.77 1.13
N ILE A 125 -2.42 5.90 1.81
CA ILE A 125 -2.27 7.21 1.20
C ILE A 125 -0.85 7.67 1.50
N ALA A 126 -0.07 8.03 0.48
CA ALA A 126 1.29 8.52 0.63
C ALA A 126 1.44 9.88 -0.05
N LEU A 127 1.88 10.90 0.68
CA LEU A 127 2.03 12.27 0.20
C LEU A 127 3.50 12.66 0.28
N THR A 128 4.07 13.14 -0.84
CA THR A 128 5.46 13.65 -0.84
C THR A 128 5.56 14.94 -0.04
N GLY A 129 4.53 15.79 -0.08
CA GLY A 129 4.38 16.96 0.78
C GLY A 129 2.93 17.12 1.27
N LEU A 130 2.76 17.88 2.36
CA LEU A 130 1.43 18.15 2.94
C LEU A 130 0.65 19.24 2.19
N PHE A 131 1.36 20.04 1.38
CA PHE A 131 0.85 21.26 0.74
C PHE A 131 1.02 21.22 -0.77
N GLU A 132 2.16 20.71 -1.23
CA GLU A 132 2.51 20.55 -2.63
C GLU A 132 3.18 19.20 -2.88
N GLY A 133 3.34 18.86 -4.15
CA GLY A 133 3.89 17.56 -4.57
C GLY A 133 2.80 16.57 -4.98
N ILE A 134 3.08 15.29 -4.74
CA ILE A 134 2.34 14.17 -5.32
C ILE A 134 1.72 13.35 -4.20
N GLY A 135 0.41 13.14 -4.32
CA GLY A 135 -0.36 12.24 -3.48
C GLY A 135 -0.64 10.94 -4.21
N LEU A 136 -0.24 9.83 -3.61
CA LEU A 136 -0.57 8.49 -4.05
C LEU A 136 -1.66 7.88 -3.18
N THR A 137 -2.58 7.16 -3.80
CA THR A 137 -3.57 6.34 -3.09
C THR A 137 -3.69 4.99 -3.76
N GLY A 138 -3.72 3.93 -2.96
CA GLY A 138 -3.74 2.59 -3.50
C GLY A 138 -3.97 1.49 -2.48
N SER A 139 -3.92 0.26 -2.98
CA SER A 139 -4.01 -0.95 -2.16
C SER A 139 -2.62 -1.41 -1.74
N ILE A 140 -2.50 -1.91 -0.51
CA ILE A 140 -1.23 -2.44 -0.01
C ILE A 140 -1.11 -3.89 -0.48
N ASP A 141 -0.07 -4.20 -1.25
CA ASP A 141 0.19 -5.56 -1.73
C ASP A 141 0.94 -6.39 -0.69
N ASN A 142 1.94 -5.77 -0.04
CA ASN A 142 2.67 -6.39 1.06
C ASN A 142 3.19 -5.33 2.04
N ILE A 143 3.41 -5.73 3.29
CA ILE A 143 3.87 -4.85 4.38
C ILE A 143 4.87 -5.58 5.29
N SER A 144 5.81 -4.83 5.84
CA SER A 144 6.80 -5.25 6.84
C SER A 144 6.98 -4.19 7.91
N GLU A 145 7.75 -4.48 8.95
CA GLU A 145 8.19 -3.50 9.95
C GLU A 145 9.01 -2.34 9.34
N GLY A 146 9.65 -2.55 8.18
CA GLY A 146 10.54 -1.57 7.57
C GLY A 146 9.95 -0.86 6.35
N GLY A 147 8.74 -1.22 5.92
CA GLY A 147 8.15 -0.62 4.72
C GLY A 147 6.98 -1.41 4.14
N LEU A 148 6.41 -0.89 3.06
CA LEU A 148 5.29 -1.47 2.34
C LEU A 148 5.48 -1.41 0.82
N CYS A 149 4.66 -2.18 0.10
CA CYS A 149 4.47 -2.05 -1.34
C CYS A 149 3.05 -1.57 -1.64
N LEU A 150 2.93 -0.42 -2.28
CA LEU A 150 1.68 0.21 -2.67
C LEU A 150 1.42 -0.05 -4.16
N LYS A 151 0.29 -0.70 -4.47
CA LYS A 151 -0.26 -0.72 -5.83
C LYS A 151 -1.10 0.55 -6.00
N VAL A 152 -0.56 1.50 -6.75
CA VAL A 152 -1.14 2.83 -6.95
C VAL A 152 -2.38 2.69 -7.82
N GLY A 153 -3.53 3.03 -7.25
CA GLY A 153 -4.80 3.11 -7.99
C GLY A 153 -5.08 4.51 -8.51
N ARG A 154 -4.60 5.54 -7.81
CA ARG A 154 -4.75 6.95 -8.19
C ARG A 154 -3.55 7.77 -7.73
N ALA A 155 -3.18 8.74 -8.56
CA ALA A 155 -2.26 9.80 -8.20
C ALA A 155 -2.95 11.15 -8.33
N MET A 156 -2.55 12.11 -7.50
CA MET A 156 -3.06 13.47 -7.52
C MET A 156 -1.96 14.47 -7.22
N ASN A 157 -2.08 15.66 -7.77
CA ASN A 157 -1.27 16.79 -7.35
C ASN A 157 -1.84 17.32 -6.03
N VAL A 158 -1.02 17.44 -4.99
CA VAL A 158 -1.49 17.82 -3.64
C VAL A 158 -2.03 19.25 -3.58
N LYS A 159 -1.44 20.15 -4.39
CA LYS A 159 -1.80 21.57 -4.46
C LYS A 159 -3.13 21.75 -5.19
N THR A 160 -3.26 21.20 -6.39
CA THR A 160 -4.47 21.41 -7.24
C THR A 160 -5.55 20.35 -7.03
N GLN A 161 -5.26 19.29 -6.28
CA GLN A 161 -6.10 18.08 -6.12
C GLN A 161 -6.46 17.37 -7.45
N GLY A 162 -5.85 17.82 -8.55
CA GLY A 162 -6.09 17.28 -9.89
C GLY A 162 -5.50 15.88 -10.05
N PRO A 163 -6.16 14.98 -10.80
CA PRO A 163 -5.62 13.65 -11.08
C PRO A 163 -4.33 13.75 -11.89
N MET A 164 -3.38 12.86 -11.61
CA MET A 164 -2.12 12.75 -12.35
C MET A 164 -2.04 11.44 -13.12
N HIS A 165 -1.32 11.47 -14.25
CA HIS A 165 -1.10 10.29 -15.06
C HIS A 165 -0.19 9.29 -14.31
N LEU A 166 -0.60 8.02 -14.29
CA LEU A 166 0.12 6.93 -13.63
C LEU A 166 1.24 6.41 -14.55
N GLY A 167 2.34 7.14 -14.58
CA GLY A 167 3.55 6.74 -15.29
C GLY A 167 4.67 6.28 -14.35
N PRO A 168 5.68 5.56 -14.86
CA PRO A 168 6.87 5.17 -14.08
C PRO A 168 7.68 6.37 -13.58
N ASN A 169 7.57 7.52 -14.26
CA ASN A 169 8.26 8.76 -13.89
C ASN A 169 7.46 9.64 -12.93
N LEU A 170 6.32 9.15 -12.43
CA LEU A 170 5.50 9.92 -11.50
C LEU A 170 6.28 10.22 -10.21
N ILE A 171 7.05 9.26 -9.70
CA ILE A 171 7.87 9.41 -8.49
C ILE A 171 9.24 8.79 -8.76
N SER A 172 10.27 9.46 -8.22
CA SER A 172 11.65 8.99 -8.28
C SER A 172 11.98 8.08 -7.09
N VAL A 173 12.89 7.13 -7.30
CA VAL A 173 13.50 6.40 -6.18
C VAL A 173 14.33 7.40 -5.37
N GLY A 174 14.17 7.37 -4.04
CA GLY A 174 14.76 8.32 -3.11
C GLY A 174 13.81 9.45 -2.69
N GLU A 175 12.65 9.59 -3.35
CA GLU A 175 11.69 10.65 -3.02
C GLU A 175 11.12 10.45 -1.60
N PRO A 176 11.18 11.47 -0.73
CA PRO A 176 10.61 11.39 0.60
C PRO A 176 9.09 11.55 0.57
N PHE A 177 8.42 10.75 1.40
CA PHE A 177 7.02 10.89 1.74
C PHE A 177 6.91 11.42 3.17
N MET A 178 6.47 12.67 3.29
CA MET A 178 6.23 13.31 4.59
C MET A 178 5.09 12.64 5.37
N LEU A 179 4.10 12.09 4.66
CA LEU A 179 2.96 11.41 5.28
C LEU A 179 2.60 10.13 4.52
N ILE A 180 2.53 9.04 5.26
CA ILE A 180 2.05 7.73 4.84
C ILE A 180 1.00 7.32 5.86
N LYS A 181 -0.25 7.25 5.42
CA LYS A 181 -1.39 6.86 6.22
C LYS A 181 -1.84 5.46 5.83
N LEU A 182 -1.69 4.52 6.75
CA LEU A 182 -2.12 3.14 6.60
C LEU A 182 -3.54 3.00 7.15
N SER A 183 -4.45 2.47 6.34
CA SER A 183 -5.86 2.33 6.67
C SER A 183 -6.36 0.94 6.36
N LYS A 184 -7.38 0.48 7.12
CA LYS A 184 -8.04 -0.81 6.93
C LYS A 184 -7.08 -2.01 6.99
N LEU A 185 -5.99 -1.90 7.76
CA LEU A 185 -5.11 -3.02 8.01
C LEU A 185 -5.79 -3.98 9.01
N PRO A 186 -5.77 -5.31 8.77
CA PRO A 186 -6.39 -6.28 9.65
C PRO A 186 -5.84 -6.18 11.08
N LYS A 187 -6.74 -5.98 12.06
CA LYS A 187 -6.40 -5.90 13.49
C LYS A 187 -5.37 -4.82 13.84
N CYS A 188 -5.19 -3.82 12.98
CA CYS A 188 -4.28 -2.70 13.21
C CYS A 188 -5.08 -1.38 13.27
N PRO A 189 -4.73 -0.46 14.18
CA PRO A 189 -5.29 0.88 14.14
C PRO A 189 -4.83 1.63 12.88
N LEU A 190 -5.36 2.82 12.68
CA LEU A 190 -4.85 3.74 11.68
C LEU A 190 -3.45 4.22 12.10
N ILE A 191 -2.48 4.11 11.19
CA ILE A 191 -1.08 4.42 11.48
C ILE A 191 -0.62 5.50 10.50
N GLU A 192 0.00 6.54 11.04
CA GLU A 192 0.56 7.65 10.27
C GLU A 192 2.07 7.75 10.51
N LEU A 193 2.83 7.73 9.43
CA LEU A 193 4.30 7.66 9.46
C LEU A 193 4.90 8.37 8.25
N ALA A 194 6.22 8.47 8.20
CA ALA A 194 6.95 9.02 7.06
C ALA A 194 7.86 7.94 6.45
N GLY A 195 8.32 8.15 5.23
CA GLY A 195 9.13 7.15 4.54
C GLY A 195 9.74 7.65 3.25
N VAL A 196 10.41 6.76 2.52
CA VAL A 196 11.14 7.08 1.28
C VAL A 196 10.83 6.04 0.21
N ALA A 197 10.64 6.49 -1.02
CA ALA A 197 10.50 5.61 -2.18
C ALA A 197 11.79 4.81 -2.40
N THR A 198 11.73 3.49 -2.33
CA THR A 198 12.89 2.60 -2.55
C THR A 198 12.86 1.89 -3.89
N HIS A 199 11.68 1.80 -4.49
CA HIS A 199 11.44 1.07 -5.72
C HIS A 199 10.19 1.61 -6.40
N VAL A 200 10.25 1.78 -7.71
CA VAL A 200 9.10 2.12 -8.55
C VAL A 200 9.11 1.18 -9.75
N ALA A 201 8.02 0.47 -9.99
CA ALA A 201 7.86 -0.39 -11.16
C ALA A 201 6.47 -0.23 -11.76
N SER A 202 6.41 -0.23 -13.09
CA SER A 202 5.16 -0.23 -13.85
C SER A 202 5.08 -1.54 -14.64
N GLU A 203 4.24 -2.46 -14.20
CA GLU A 203 4.01 -3.75 -14.84
C GLU A 203 2.55 -3.87 -15.23
N GLY A 204 2.26 -4.20 -16.49
CA GLY A 204 0.88 -4.39 -16.97
C GLY A 204 -0.02 -3.16 -16.81
N GLY A 205 0.56 -1.95 -16.86
CA GLY A 205 -0.17 -0.69 -16.66
C GLY A 205 -0.48 -0.36 -15.19
N ILE A 206 -0.02 -1.17 -14.24
CA ILE A 206 -0.18 -0.93 -12.80
C ILE A 206 1.13 -0.37 -12.26
N LEU A 207 1.07 0.81 -11.66
CA LEU A 207 2.20 1.41 -10.96
C LEU A 207 2.30 0.83 -9.54
N SER A 208 3.47 0.30 -9.20
CA SER A 208 3.79 -0.21 -7.87
C SER A 208 4.95 0.58 -7.27
N VAL A 209 4.79 1.03 -6.02
CA VAL A 209 5.78 1.84 -5.30
C VAL A 209 6.13 1.15 -3.99
N GLY A 210 7.40 0.79 -3.83
CA GLY A 210 7.95 0.28 -2.58
C GLY A 210 8.41 1.43 -1.71
N ILE A 211 7.87 1.56 -0.50
CA ILE A 211 8.17 2.67 0.41
C ILE A 211 8.80 2.09 1.68
N ALA A 212 10.00 2.55 2.04
CA ALA A 212 10.64 2.23 3.30
C ALA A 212 10.23 3.25 4.37
N PHE A 213 9.94 2.79 5.58
CA PHE A 213 9.56 3.66 6.69
C PHE A 213 10.79 4.34 7.30
N GLU A 214 10.60 5.57 7.76
CA GLU A 214 11.67 6.36 8.38
C GLU A 214 12.09 5.77 9.74
N ALA A 215 13.40 5.77 10.00
CA ALA A 215 13.98 5.32 11.26
C ALA A 215 13.63 6.30 12.39
N GLY A 216 12.80 5.87 13.34
CA GLY A 216 12.35 6.71 14.47
C GLY A 216 10.88 6.50 14.84
N LYS A 217 10.07 5.96 13.93
CA LYS A 217 8.64 5.65 14.18
C LYS A 217 8.37 4.17 14.47
N SER A 218 9.38 3.42 14.87
CA SER A 218 9.28 1.97 15.16
C SER A 218 8.26 1.66 16.27
N GLY A 219 8.09 2.56 17.24
CA GLY A 219 7.10 2.42 18.32
C GLY A 219 5.65 2.34 17.84
N LEU A 220 5.32 2.94 16.69
CA LEU A 220 3.97 2.91 16.11
C LEU A 220 3.69 1.63 15.31
N LEU A 221 4.73 0.83 15.02
CA LEU A 221 4.66 -0.34 14.15
C LEU A 221 4.46 -1.66 14.90
N GLY A 222 4.25 -1.62 16.23
CA GLY A 222 3.92 -2.82 17.03
C GLY A 222 2.76 -3.66 16.47
N PRO A 223 1.63 -3.05 16.09
CA PRO A 223 0.53 -3.77 15.44
C PRO A 223 0.91 -4.40 14.09
N VAL A 224 1.73 -3.69 13.29
CA VAL A 224 2.23 -4.19 12.01
C VAL A 224 3.14 -5.39 12.22
N LYS A 225 4.02 -5.34 13.22
CA LYS A 225 4.89 -6.44 13.64
C LYS A 225 4.09 -7.68 14.03
N ALA A 226 3.03 -7.51 14.83
CA ALA A 226 2.14 -8.61 15.19
C ALA A 226 1.43 -9.20 13.95
N LEU A 227 0.93 -8.35 13.05
CA LEU A 227 0.31 -8.78 11.79
C LEU A 227 1.30 -9.58 10.93
N VAL A 228 2.52 -9.08 10.76
CA VAL A 228 3.59 -9.76 10.01
C VAL A 228 3.92 -11.10 10.64
N SER A 229 4.09 -11.15 11.96
CA SER A 229 4.41 -12.39 12.68
C SER A 229 3.28 -13.43 12.58
N SER A 230 2.02 -12.99 12.47
CA SER A 230 0.86 -13.90 12.31
C SER A 230 0.73 -14.50 10.90
N ARG A 231 1.42 -13.94 9.90
CA ARG A 231 1.22 -14.30 8.48
C ARG A 231 2.49 -14.71 7.74
N ALA A 232 3.64 -14.27 8.21
CA ALA A 232 4.92 -14.53 7.62
C ALA A 232 5.82 -15.23 8.66
N SER A 233 6.39 -16.36 8.27
CA SER A 233 7.46 -16.99 9.01
C SER A 233 8.70 -16.09 9.01
N ALA A 234 9.50 -16.19 10.08
CA ALA A 234 10.80 -15.55 10.12
C ALA A 234 11.65 -16.01 8.93
N ILE A 235 12.46 -15.11 8.38
CA ILE A 235 13.39 -15.45 7.30
C ILE A 235 14.46 -16.39 7.88
N PRO A 236 14.56 -17.64 7.41
CA PRO A 236 15.52 -18.58 7.95
C PRO A 236 16.95 -18.17 7.55
N ALA A 237 17.91 -18.39 8.45
CA ALA A 237 19.32 -18.07 8.20
C ALA A 237 20.00 -19.04 7.20
N THR A 238 19.41 -20.24 7.03
CA THR A 238 19.86 -21.29 6.12
C THR A 238 18.67 -21.85 5.35
N VAL A 239 18.93 -22.53 4.22
CA VAL A 239 17.86 -23.22 3.49
C VAL A 239 17.27 -24.31 4.38
N PRO A 240 15.94 -24.30 4.63
CA PRO A 240 15.31 -25.34 5.46
C PRO A 240 15.55 -26.74 4.88
N PRO A 241 15.80 -27.76 5.73
CA PRO A 241 15.90 -29.13 5.25
C PRO A 241 14.54 -29.54 4.67
N LYS A 242 14.55 -30.06 3.44
CA LYS A 242 13.35 -30.52 2.73
C LYS A 242 13.61 -31.93 2.20
N ALA A 243 12.83 -32.90 2.70
CA ALA A 243 12.94 -34.28 2.25
C ALA A 243 12.38 -34.40 0.83
N ARG A 244 13.13 -35.06 -0.05
CA ARG A 244 12.66 -35.40 -1.39
C ARG A 244 11.46 -36.35 -1.27
N ARG A 245 10.40 -36.07 -2.02
CA ARG A 245 9.28 -36.99 -2.12
C ARG A 245 9.71 -38.11 -3.07
N LEU A 246 9.81 -39.34 -2.58
CA LEU A 246 9.99 -40.49 -3.46
C LEU A 246 8.77 -40.57 -4.38
N GLN A 247 8.99 -40.50 -5.69
CA GLN A 247 7.95 -40.82 -6.66
C GLN A 247 7.61 -42.30 -6.50
N GLU A 248 6.36 -42.61 -6.16
CA GLU A 248 5.84 -43.96 -6.38
C GLU A 248 5.97 -44.26 -7.88
N PRO A 249 6.53 -45.43 -8.26
CA PRO A 249 6.73 -45.74 -9.67
C PRO A 249 5.37 -45.76 -10.37
N LYS A 250 5.24 -44.85 -11.34
CA LYS A 250 4.11 -44.77 -12.26
C LYS A 250 4.09 -46.07 -13.07
N ALA A 251 3.18 -46.98 -12.75
CA ALA A 251 2.92 -48.17 -13.55
C ALA A 251 2.62 -47.74 -15.00
N GLU A 252 3.39 -48.26 -15.96
CA GLU A 252 3.13 -48.05 -17.38
C GLU A 252 1.88 -48.82 -17.84
N PRO A 253 1.13 -48.31 -18.85
CA PRO A 253 -0.13 -48.89 -19.32
C PRO A 253 0.04 -49.81 -20.54
N GLY A 254 -0.73 -50.91 -20.58
CA GLY A 254 -0.94 -51.83 -21.73
C GLY A 254 -0.55 -53.27 -21.37
N GLU A 255 -1.36 -54.33 -21.51
CA GLU A 255 -2.56 -54.61 -22.31
C GLU A 255 -3.49 -55.58 -21.53
N ALA A 256 -4.81 -55.36 -21.61
CA ALA A 256 -5.85 -56.40 -21.45
C ALA A 256 -6.09 -57.08 -22.84
N PRO A 257 -6.87 -58.18 -23.04
CA PRO A 257 -7.90 -58.83 -22.20
C PRO A 257 -7.83 -60.40 -22.21
N ILE A 258 -8.67 -61.16 -21.49
CA ILE A 258 -9.93 -61.84 -21.94
C ILE A 258 -10.43 -62.66 -20.71
N GLU A 259 -11.54 -62.31 -20.00
CA GLU A 259 -12.93 -62.83 -20.13
C GLU A 259 -13.04 -64.36 -20.37
N LEU A 260 -13.94 -65.20 -19.85
CA LEU A 260 -15.21 -65.21 -19.09
C LEU A 260 -15.34 -66.71 -18.68
N ALA A 261 -16.06 -67.16 -17.66
CA ALA A 261 -17.52 -67.15 -17.66
C ALA A 261 -18.10 -67.67 -16.34
N SER A 262 -19.14 -66.98 -15.89
CA SER A 262 -20.22 -67.47 -15.04
C SER A 262 -21.21 -68.35 -15.83
N PRO A 263 -22.15 -69.04 -15.15
CA PRO A 263 -23.51 -69.20 -15.66
C PRO A 263 -24.54 -68.75 -14.60
N ARG A 264 -25.77 -68.30 -14.88
CA ARG A 264 -26.55 -68.08 -16.11
C ARG A 264 -27.78 -67.19 -15.74
N PRO A 265 -28.54 -66.70 -16.73
CA PRO A 265 -29.52 -65.62 -16.61
C PRO A 265 -30.99 -66.08 -16.60
N VAL A 266 -31.91 -65.17 -16.24
CA VAL A 266 -33.27 -65.12 -16.81
C VAL A 266 -33.63 -63.66 -17.16
N GLN A 267 -34.17 -63.55 -18.38
CA GLN A 267 -34.76 -62.44 -19.16
C GLN A 267 -35.85 -61.64 -18.41
N ALA A 268 -36.37 -60.46 -18.80
CA ALA A 268 -36.09 -59.45 -19.82
C ALA A 268 -37.06 -58.25 -19.63
N LYS A 269 -36.80 -57.16 -20.38
CA LYS A 269 -37.70 -56.10 -20.90
C LYS A 269 -37.83 -54.75 -20.16
N THR A 270 -37.14 -53.76 -20.75
CA THR A 270 -37.66 -52.51 -21.35
C THR A 270 -38.76 -51.71 -20.64
N SER A 271 -38.44 -50.50 -20.15
CA SER A 271 -39.04 -49.18 -20.52
C SER A 271 -38.70 -48.07 -19.50
N GLU A 272 -38.16 -46.95 -19.99
CA GLU A 272 -38.20 -45.60 -19.37
C GLU A 272 -39.62 -44.99 -19.52
N PRO A 273 -39.94 -43.76 -19.03
CA PRO A 273 -39.69 -43.13 -17.73
C PRO A 273 -40.97 -42.46 -17.14
N THR A 274 -41.05 -42.18 -15.84
CA THR A 274 -41.95 -41.15 -15.26
C THR A 274 -41.45 -40.71 -13.88
N PRO A 275 -41.66 -39.45 -13.46
CA PRO A 275 -40.92 -38.78 -12.39
C PRO A 275 -41.52 -39.07 -11.00
N ALA A 276 -40.66 -39.06 -9.98
CA ALA A 276 -41.07 -39.30 -8.59
C ALA A 276 -41.55 -38.00 -7.89
N PRO A 277 -42.48 -38.09 -6.92
CA PRO A 277 -43.33 -36.99 -6.46
C PRO A 277 -42.81 -36.28 -5.19
N GLU A 278 -43.36 -35.09 -4.95
CA GLU A 278 -43.18 -34.22 -3.79
C GLU A 278 -43.52 -34.89 -2.44
N PRO A 279 -42.87 -34.46 -1.32
CA PRO A 279 -43.27 -34.83 0.03
C PRO A 279 -44.41 -33.94 0.59
N PRO A 280 -45.27 -34.47 1.48
CA PRO A 280 -46.49 -33.83 1.99
C PRO A 280 -46.26 -32.81 3.15
N PRO A 281 -47.27 -31.98 3.47
CA PRO A 281 -47.12 -30.72 4.22
C PRO A 281 -47.15 -30.87 5.75
N ALA A 282 -46.50 -29.93 6.43
CA ALA A 282 -46.58 -29.72 7.87
C ALA A 282 -47.83 -28.91 8.28
N PRO A 283 -48.38 -29.12 9.50
CA PRO A 283 -49.66 -28.56 9.91
C PRO A 283 -49.60 -27.07 10.28
N SER A 284 -50.71 -26.40 9.97
CA SER A 284 -51.02 -25.01 10.22
C SER A 284 -51.23 -24.71 11.71
N ALA A 285 -50.60 -23.65 12.22
CA ALA A 285 -50.94 -23.00 13.47
C ALA A 285 -50.93 -21.46 13.27
N GLU A 286 -51.87 -20.81 13.95
CA GLU A 286 -52.46 -19.49 13.71
C GLU A 286 -51.51 -18.26 13.73
N PRO A 287 -51.94 -17.12 13.15
CA PRO A 287 -51.13 -15.92 12.99
C PRO A 287 -51.16 -15.03 14.25
N ALA A 288 -49.99 -14.69 14.77
CA ALA A 288 -49.79 -13.66 15.78
C ALA A 288 -49.72 -12.24 15.14
N PRO A 289 -50.17 -11.18 15.84
CA PRO A 289 -50.47 -9.87 15.25
C PRO A 289 -49.24 -9.06 14.86
N ALA A 290 -49.38 -8.28 13.79
CA ALA A 290 -48.36 -7.40 13.23
C ALA A 290 -47.95 -6.27 14.21
N PRO A 291 -46.65 -5.92 14.30
CA PRO A 291 -46.22 -4.66 14.89
C PRO A 291 -46.57 -3.49 13.95
N PRO A 292 -46.85 -2.28 14.49
CA PRO A 292 -47.33 -1.15 13.72
C PRO A 292 -46.26 -0.58 12.78
N ALA A 293 -46.74 -0.10 11.63
CA ALA A 293 -45.97 0.52 10.56
C ALA A 293 -45.19 1.78 11.01
N PRO A 294 -43.95 1.97 10.54
CA PRO A 294 -43.42 3.29 10.24
C PRO A 294 -43.95 3.76 8.87
N ALA A 295 -44.31 5.04 8.80
CA ALA A 295 -44.84 5.76 7.65
C ALA A 295 -43.95 5.69 6.38
N PRO A 296 -44.52 5.97 5.18
CA PRO A 296 -43.95 5.59 3.90
C PRO A 296 -42.99 6.63 3.29
N GLU A 297 -42.10 6.10 2.45
CA GLU A 297 -41.57 6.69 1.21
C GLU A 297 -40.91 8.07 1.23
N ALA A 298 -39.58 8.06 1.02
CA ALA A 298 -39.01 8.69 -0.18
C ALA A 298 -37.75 7.92 -0.60
N GLN A 299 -37.92 7.01 -1.57
CA GLN A 299 -36.81 6.52 -2.39
C GLN A 299 -36.48 7.55 -3.48
N ALA A 300 -35.19 7.57 -3.81
CA ALA A 300 -34.58 8.05 -5.05
C ALA A 300 -34.36 9.57 -5.22
N ALA A 301 -33.14 9.99 -4.90
CA ALA A 301 -32.39 10.86 -5.80
C ALA A 301 -30.88 10.54 -5.74
N ALA A 302 -30.41 9.99 -6.86
CA ALA A 302 -29.09 10.16 -7.46
C ALA A 302 -27.84 9.59 -6.77
N GLU A 303 -27.17 8.75 -7.54
CA GLU A 303 -25.81 8.29 -7.40
C GLU A 303 -24.80 9.46 -7.43
N ALA A 304 -23.82 9.37 -6.51
CA ALA A 304 -22.50 10.03 -6.43
C ALA A 304 -22.37 11.43 -5.75
N PRO A 305 -21.24 11.71 -5.02
CA PRO A 305 -20.01 10.91 -4.98
C PRO A 305 -19.44 10.63 -3.57
N GLU A 306 -18.89 9.43 -3.37
CA GLU A 306 -17.93 9.14 -2.28
C GLU A 306 -16.67 10.03 -2.30
N LEU A 307 -16.49 10.87 -3.33
CA LEU A 307 -15.42 11.86 -3.45
C LEU A 307 -15.61 13.06 -2.50
N SER A 308 -16.84 13.49 -2.20
CA SER A 308 -17.07 14.64 -1.30
C SER A 308 -16.75 14.28 0.16
N ALA A 309 -17.10 13.06 0.58
CA ALA A 309 -16.76 12.53 1.89
C ALA A 309 -15.23 12.41 2.08
N ARG A 310 -14.50 11.99 1.04
CA ARG A 310 -13.02 11.88 1.06
C ARG A 310 -12.32 13.24 0.99
N GLY A 311 -12.86 14.19 0.23
CA GLY A 311 -12.42 15.60 0.23
C GLY A 311 -12.57 16.22 1.62
N SER A 312 -13.71 15.99 2.29
CA SER A 312 -13.93 16.46 3.67
C SER A 312 -12.99 15.83 4.70
N ALA A 313 -12.56 14.58 4.49
CA ALA A 313 -11.65 13.88 5.42
C ALA A 313 -10.20 14.37 5.26
N LEU A 314 -9.74 14.59 4.03
CA LEU A 314 -8.44 15.20 3.76
C LEU A 314 -8.41 16.66 4.20
N LEU A 315 -9.47 17.43 3.96
CA LEU A 315 -9.60 18.80 4.44
C LEU A 315 -9.53 18.84 5.97
N ARG A 316 -10.27 17.97 6.67
CA ARG A 316 -10.18 17.83 8.13
C ARG A 316 -8.77 17.48 8.61
N MET A 317 -8.05 16.61 7.90
CA MET A 317 -6.65 16.32 8.23
C MET A 317 -5.74 17.54 8.01
N LYS A 318 -5.93 18.26 6.90
CA LYS A 318 -5.15 19.48 6.61
C LYS A 318 -5.41 20.55 7.67
N LYS A 319 -6.67 20.84 8.02
CA LYS A 319 -7.06 21.77 9.09
C LYS A 319 -6.43 21.42 10.44
N ARG A 320 -6.42 20.13 10.83
CA ARG A 320 -5.77 19.67 12.07
C ARG A 320 -4.27 19.88 12.13
N ALA A 321 -3.59 19.89 10.99
CA ALA A 321 -2.16 20.13 10.90
C ALA A 321 -1.79 21.61 10.87
N ARG A 322 -2.76 22.53 10.69
CA ARG A 322 -2.53 23.97 10.68
C ARG A 322 -2.47 24.55 12.09
N SER A 323 -1.53 25.47 12.27
CA SER A 323 -1.36 26.26 13.50
C SER A 323 -1.81 27.68 13.22
N ILE A 324 -2.92 28.08 13.84
CA ILE A 324 -3.46 29.43 13.75
C ILE A 324 -3.20 30.13 15.09
N LEU A 325 -2.59 31.31 15.04
CA LEU A 325 -2.36 32.15 16.21
C LEU A 325 -3.33 33.33 16.19
N LEU A 326 -4.13 33.47 17.23
CA LEU A 326 -5.04 34.59 17.45
C LEU A 326 -4.37 35.61 18.39
N ALA A 327 -3.95 36.74 17.84
CA ALA A 327 -3.39 37.88 18.56
C ALA A 327 -4.52 38.86 18.89
N MET A 328 -5.18 38.62 20.02
CA MET A 328 -6.39 39.32 20.43
C MET A 328 -6.42 39.53 21.94
N PRO A 329 -6.98 40.65 22.43
CA PRO A 329 -7.19 40.82 23.86
C PRO A 329 -8.13 39.75 24.41
N SER A 330 -7.99 39.43 25.70
CA SER A 330 -8.90 38.50 26.37
C SER A 330 -10.33 39.03 26.34
N GLY A 331 -11.25 38.27 25.74
CA GLY A 331 -12.64 38.68 25.57
C GLY A 331 -13.50 37.63 24.86
N PRO A 332 -14.83 37.86 24.81
CA PRO A 332 -15.79 36.91 24.25
C PRO A 332 -15.56 36.67 22.75
N ASP A 333 -15.12 37.67 22.00
CA ASP A 333 -14.90 37.57 20.55
C ASP A 333 -13.73 36.63 20.23
N ARG A 334 -12.64 36.70 21.00
CA ARG A 334 -11.50 35.79 20.89
C ARG A 334 -11.92 34.36 21.16
N ASP A 335 -12.67 34.15 22.24
CA ASP A 335 -13.10 32.81 22.66
C ASP A 335 -14.09 32.23 21.65
N ALA A 336 -15.00 33.05 21.11
CA ALA A 336 -15.93 32.67 20.05
C ALA A 336 -15.18 32.25 18.77
N LEU A 337 -14.19 33.03 18.33
CA LEU A 337 -13.37 32.71 17.15
C LEU A 337 -12.55 31.43 17.37
N ALA A 338 -11.94 31.26 18.54
CA ALA A 338 -11.17 30.06 18.87
C ALA A 338 -12.05 28.80 18.86
N VAL A 339 -13.26 28.89 19.44
CA VAL A 339 -14.25 27.81 19.43
C VAL A 339 -14.73 27.51 18.03
N PHE A 340 -15.05 28.54 17.23
CA PHE A 340 -15.50 28.40 15.86
C PHE A 340 -14.48 27.64 14.99
N LEU A 341 -13.20 28.05 15.01
CA LEU A 341 -12.13 27.36 14.29
C LEU A 341 -11.91 25.93 14.80
N SER A 342 -12.00 25.72 16.10
CA SER A 342 -11.85 24.37 16.68
C SER A 342 -12.98 23.43 16.25
N LEU A 343 -14.23 23.92 16.19
CA LEU A 343 -15.41 23.18 15.74
C LEU A 343 -15.32 22.82 14.25
N ASP A 344 -14.80 23.73 13.43
CA ASP A 344 -14.57 23.51 12.00
C ASP A 344 -13.40 22.51 11.71
N GLY A 345 -12.59 22.23 12.72
CA GLY A 345 -11.62 21.12 12.71
C GLY A 345 -10.15 21.54 12.73
N TYR A 346 -9.85 22.80 13.02
CA TYR A 346 -8.48 23.25 13.30
C TYR A 346 -8.00 22.68 14.64
N GLY A 347 -6.86 21.98 14.61
CA GLY A 347 -6.35 21.23 15.76
C GLY A 347 -5.39 22.00 16.65
N LYS A 348 -4.84 23.11 16.14
CA LYS A 348 -3.86 23.95 16.83
C LYS A 348 -4.26 25.41 16.70
N VAL A 349 -5.28 25.82 17.45
CA VAL A 349 -5.63 27.23 17.60
C VAL A 349 -5.00 27.71 18.90
N ARG A 350 -4.03 28.63 18.79
CA ARG A 350 -3.36 29.26 19.92
C ARG A 350 -3.85 30.69 20.06
N VAL A 351 -3.98 31.15 21.30
CA VAL A 351 -4.38 32.53 21.62
C VAL A 351 -3.24 33.23 22.34
N ALA A 352 -3.03 34.50 22.02
CA ALA A 352 -2.06 35.36 22.70
C ALA A 352 -2.70 36.71 23.01
N ALA A 353 -2.71 37.07 24.30
CA ALA A 353 -3.20 38.36 24.78
C ALA A 353 -2.05 39.33 25.12
N THR A 354 -0.84 38.81 25.31
CA THR A 354 0.38 39.60 25.59
C THR A 354 1.44 39.39 24.51
N LEU A 355 2.36 40.34 24.38
CA LEU A 355 3.48 40.24 23.44
C LEU A 355 4.37 39.02 23.74
N THR A 356 4.56 38.68 25.00
CA THR A 356 5.36 37.51 25.40
C THR A 356 4.73 36.21 24.90
N GLU A 357 3.43 36.00 25.14
CA GLU A 357 2.69 34.83 24.66
C GLU A 357 2.71 34.73 23.12
N LEU A 358 2.59 35.88 22.46
CA LEU A 358 2.64 35.97 21.00
C LEU A 358 3.99 35.50 20.48
N LEU A 359 5.09 35.99 21.05
CA LEU A 359 6.45 35.64 20.64
C LEU A 359 6.77 34.17 20.88
N GLU A 360 6.31 33.59 22.00
CA GLU A 360 6.49 32.16 22.30
C GLU A 360 5.76 31.25 21.29
N CYS A 361 4.63 31.70 20.76
CA CYS A 361 3.82 30.91 19.83
C CYS A 361 4.11 31.22 18.35
N LEU A 362 4.88 32.26 18.06
CA LEU A 362 5.03 32.81 16.71
C LEU A 362 5.73 31.86 15.75
N GLU A 363 6.78 31.17 16.20
CA GLU A 363 7.62 30.30 15.36
C GLU A 363 6.85 29.11 14.76
N GLU A 364 5.78 28.68 15.44
CA GLU A 364 4.95 27.56 14.99
C GLU A 364 3.70 28.01 14.22
N ALA A 365 3.43 29.32 14.12
CA ALA A 365 2.23 29.84 13.49
C ALA A 365 2.32 29.78 11.95
N GLN A 366 1.26 29.29 11.32
CA GLN A 366 1.13 29.24 9.86
C GLN A 366 0.18 30.31 9.32
N LEU A 367 -0.61 30.92 10.21
CA LEU A 367 -1.40 32.11 9.97
C LEU A 367 -1.55 32.85 11.30
N VAL A 368 -1.41 34.17 11.26
CA VAL A 368 -1.64 35.02 12.42
C VAL A 368 -2.83 35.91 12.16
N PHE A 369 -3.83 35.84 13.03
CA PHE A 369 -5.01 36.69 13.00
C PHE A 369 -4.87 37.76 14.08
N VAL A 370 -4.84 39.02 13.67
CA VAL A 370 -4.70 40.17 14.56
C VAL A 370 -6.03 40.90 14.62
N ASP A 371 -6.63 40.94 15.79
CA ASP A 371 -7.86 41.70 16.05
C ASP A 371 -7.68 42.47 17.35
N GLY A 372 -7.58 43.79 17.25
CA GLY A 372 -7.28 44.68 18.37
C GLY A 372 -5.83 44.61 18.87
N GLY A 373 -5.12 43.50 18.59
CA GLY A 373 -3.71 43.28 18.94
C GLY A 373 -3.50 42.62 20.29
N VAL A 374 -2.29 42.79 20.83
CA VAL A 374 -1.91 42.36 22.18
C VAL A 374 -1.77 43.58 23.09
N ALA A 375 -1.79 43.39 24.41
CA ALA A 375 -1.83 44.47 25.39
C ALA A 375 -0.81 45.61 25.14
N GLU A 376 0.38 45.27 24.62
CA GLU A 376 1.49 46.20 24.39
C GLU A 376 1.56 46.78 22.97
N LEU A 377 0.98 46.11 21.97
CA LEU A 377 1.13 46.45 20.55
C LEU A 377 -0.16 46.13 19.78
N GLN A 378 -0.63 47.10 19.00
CA GLN A 378 -1.93 47.02 18.30
C GLN A 378 -1.78 47.24 16.79
N GLY A 379 -2.75 46.72 16.04
CA GLY A 379 -2.93 46.98 14.62
C GLY A 379 -1.68 46.72 13.76
N LEU A 380 -1.38 47.68 12.88
CA LEU A 380 -0.25 47.63 11.93
C LEU A 380 1.12 47.51 12.60
N ALA A 381 1.31 48.11 13.79
CA ALA A 381 2.58 48.04 14.50
C ALA A 381 2.89 46.59 14.93
N LEU A 382 1.86 45.87 15.37
CA LEU A 382 1.98 44.45 15.69
C LEU A 382 2.20 43.61 14.43
N ALA A 383 1.45 43.87 13.36
CA ALA A 383 1.60 43.17 12.09
C ALA A 383 3.03 43.32 11.51
N THR A 384 3.61 44.52 11.61
CA THR A 384 5.00 44.79 11.20
C THR A 384 5.99 43.97 12.00
N LEU A 385 5.82 43.90 13.33
CA LEU A 385 6.69 43.10 14.20
C LEU A 385 6.60 41.61 13.84
N ILE A 386 5.39 41.11 13.62
CA ILE A 386 5.16 39.71 13.22
C ILE A 386 5.88 39.43 11.90
N ARG A 387 5.72 40.30 10.90
CA ARG A 387 6.29 40.12 9.56
C ARG A 387 7.82 40.23 9.51
N GLN A 388 8.44 40.95 10.45
CA GLN A 388 9.89 40.94 10.62
C GLN A 388 10.45 39.60 11.13
N ARG A 389 9.60 38.77 11.77
CA ARG A 389 10.01 37.53 12.42
C ARG A 389 9.46 36.27 11.75
N LEU A 390 8.36 36.39 11.00
CA LEU A 390 7.62 35.28 10.43
C LEU A 390 7.11 35.61 9.04
N GLU A 391 7.35 34.71 8.08
CA GLU A 391 6.89 34.86 6.69
C GLU A 391 5.44 34.43 6.46
N ALA A 392 4.74 33.97 7.50
CA ALA A 392 3.35 33.55 7.44
C ALA A 392 2.38 34.70 7.09
N PRO A 393 1.22 34.41 6.48
CA PRO A 393 0.18 35.41 6.25
C PRO A 393 -0.34 35.98 7.57
N VAL A 394 -0.47 37.31 7.60
CA VAL A 394 -1.08 38.06 8.69
C VAL A 394 -2.41 38.62 8.21
N LEU A 395 -3.50 38.28 8.90
CA LEU A 395 -4.82 38.86 8.68
C LEU A 395 -5.06 39.92 9.76
N LEU A 396 -5.50 41.12 9.37
CA LEU A 396 -5.69 42.23 10.30
C LEU A 396 -7.16 42.66 10.29
N ALA A 397 -7.81 42.65 11.46
CA ALA A 397 -9.18 43.11 11.64
C ALA A 397 -9.24 44.48 12.31
N GLU A 398 -9.78 45.47 11.62
CA GLU A 398 -9.86 46.87 12.06
C GLU A 398 -11.30 47.41 12.04
N ALA A 399 -11.59 48.39 12.89
CA ALA A 399 -12.93 48.96 13.01
C ALA A 399 -13.32 49.86 11.83
N SER A 400 -12.33 50.43 11.14
CA SER A 400 -12.51 51.27 9.97
C SER A 400 -11.33 51.10 9.03
N VAL A 401 -11.59 51.17 7.73
CA VAL A 401 -10.53 51.12 6.70
C VAL A 401 -10.49 52.45 5.97
N ASP A 402 -9.34 53.12 6.06
CA ASP A 402 -9.01 54.31 5.29
C ASP A 402 -7.81 54.04 4.35
N SER A 403 -7.50 55.02 3.50
CA SER A 403 -6.40 54.87 2.53
C SER A 403 -5.03 54.72 3.20
N GLU A 404 -4.83 55.31 4.38
CA GLU A 404 -3.57 55.23 5.11
C GLU A 404 -3.36 53.82 5.68
N LEU A 405 -4.41 53.21 6.23
CA LEU A 405 -4.40 51.84 6.72
C LEU A 405 -4.12 50.84 5.60
N VAL A 406 -4.73 51.01 4.42
CA VAL A 406 -4.50 50.10 3.27
C VAL A 406 -3.07 50.17 2.78
N LEU A 407 -2.51 51.37 2.66
CA LEU A 407 -1.11 51.56 2.26
C LEU A 407 -0.16 50.99 3.33
N GLY A 408 -0.41 51.29 4.60
CA GLY A 408 0.39 50.76 5.71
C GLY A 408 0.30 49.23 5.83
N ALA A 409 -0.86 48.64 5.58
CA ALA A 409 -1.05 47.19 5.55
C ALA A 409 -0.23 46.54 4.42
N GLN A 410 -0.22 47.15 3.24
CA GLN A 410 0.56 46.67 2.09
C GLN A 410 2.07 46.75 2.36
N GLU A 411 2.55 47.86 2.93
CA GLU A 411 3.96 48.04 3.32
C GLU A 411 4.38 47.07 4.42
N SER A 412 3.49 46.82 5.38
CA SER A 412 3.74 45.89 6.49
C SER A 412 3.67 44.43 6.06
N GLY A 413 3.19 44.11 4.86
CA GLY A 413 3.03 42.74 4.37
C GLY A 413 1.83 42.00 4.98
N VAL A 414 0.79 42.74 5.37
CA VAL A 414 -0.51 42.18 5.76
C VAL A 414 -1.14 41.53 4.54
N ALA A 415 -1.60 40.29 4.70
CA ALA A 415 -2.16 39.50 3.59
C ALA A 415 -3.60 39.92 3.25
N GLN A 416 -4.37 40.33 4.26
CA GLN A 416 -5.77 40.75 4.11
C GLN A 416 -6.18 41.64 5.29
N VAL A 417 -6.97 42.67 5.00
CA VAL A 417 -7.63 43.51 6.02
C VAL A 417 -9.12 43.14 6.08
N LEU A 418 -9.63 42.93 7.28
CA LEU A 418 -11.03 42.67 7.59
C LEU A 418 -11.63 43.88 8.32
N VAL A 419 -12.86 44.24 7.96
CA VAL A 419 -13.58 45.36 8.60
C VAL A 419 -14.52 44.80 9.65
N LYS A 420 -14.49 45.34 10.86
CA LYS A 420 -15.43 44.95 11.92
C LYS A 420 -16.77 45.68 11.76
N PRO A 421 -17.89 45.04 12.15
CA PRO A 421 -18.00 43.64 12.56
C PRO A 421 -17.85 42.69 11.36
N TYR A 422 -17.21 41.54 11.59
CA TYR A 422 -17.14 40.44 10.63
C TYR A 422 -17.88 39.23 11.19
N ASP A 423 -18.53 38.47 10.32
CA ASP A 423 -19.28 37.28 10.69
C ASP A 423 -18.37 36.04 10.67
N LEU A 424 -18.63 35.10 11.58
CA LEU A 424 -17.96 33.79 11.63
C LEU A 424 -18.77 32.79 10.81
N ASP A 425 -18.65 32.88 9.48
CA ASP A 425 -19.43 32.11 8.51
C ASP A 425 -18.54 31.32 7.53
N GLU A 426 -19.15 30.73 6.50
CA GLU A 426 -18.43 29.98 5.48
C GLU A 426 -17.47 30.86 4.67
N ASP A 427 -17.79 32.14 4.46
CA ASP A 427 -16.94 33.07 3.72
C ASP A 427 -15.67 33.41 4.50
N PHE A 428 -15.80 33.59 5.82
CA PHE A 428 -14.65 33.73 6.72
C PHE A 428 -13.76 32.47 6.72
N LEU A 429 -14.35 31.27 6.70
CA LEU A 429 -13.60 30.02 6.58
C LEU A 429 -12.88 29.92 5.24
N ASN A 430 -13.55 30.24 4.14
CA ASN A 430 -12.96 30.22 2.79
C ASN A 430 -11.77 31.18 2.69
N LEU A 431 -11.84 32.34 3.35
CA LEU A 431 -10.74 33.30 3.44
C LEU A 431 -9.54 32.72 4.17
N ILE A 432 -9.75 32.13 5.35
CA ILE A 432 -8.67 31.48 6.12
C ILE A 432 -8.08 30.31 5.31
N GLU A 433 -8.93 29.50 4.69
CA GLU A 433 -8.53 28.37 3.86
C GLU A 433 -7.72 28.81 2.65
N GLY A 434 -8.08 29.93 2.00
CA GLY A 434 -7.32 30.52 0.90
C GLY A 434 -5.90 30.92 1.31
N HIS A 435 -5.75 31.60 2.45
CA HIS A 435 -4.43 31.98 2.96
C HIS A 435 -3.59 30.80 3.47
N LEU A 436 -4.24 29.72 3.93
CA LEU A 436 -3.59 28.49 4.38
C LEU A 436 -3.35 27.47 3.26
N GLY A 437 -3.72 27.80 2.01
CA GLY A 437 -3.59 26.93 0.84
C GLY A 437 -4.41 25.64 0.96
N LEU A 438 -5.60 25.75 1.55
CA LEU A 438 -6.56 24.66 1.76
C LEU A 438 -7.67 24.61 0.71
N ALA A 439 -7.99 25.77 0.12
CA ALA A 439 -8.98 25.96 -0.94
C ALA A 439 -8.50 25.44 -2.31
#